data_AF-A0AB36XPI0-F1
#
_entry.id   AF-A0AB36XPI0-F1
#
_cell.length_a   1.000
_cell.length_b   1.000
_cell.length_c   1.000
_cell.angle_alpha   90.00
_cell.angle_beta   90.00
_cell.angle_gamma   90.00
#
_symmetry.space_group_name_H-M   'P 1'
#
loop_
_entity.id
_entity.type
_entity.pdbx_description
1 polymer ?
#
loop_
_entity_poly.entity_id
_entity_poly.type
_entity_poly.pdbx_seq_one_letter_code
_entity_poly.pdbx_strand_id
1 'polypeptide(L)'
;MKDKNTDNHNEISGEILESSIVDSLFIKYDEKESNSYLASSKELLKTAESLPPQLLEGIFKSRARYYSGVKAVKTTLKHTVIYISPQIARDMLKFSRRGAINPNNKNRKISRARVKKYVELMKKRKWCLTGEPIIISVEGEILNGHHRLEASYEANEGFIAPVIYDVTDDLSFANIDVGNMRSRSQVLEMAGVLVNAQVLSRVAMLSKAFDMTSNPYAFRGTQGTSFQPSEILAYVEENEELALSVDFISKIVKRHKLETQVSEAIYAFAHYMIKQKLKDYELNKTLPLSPETYLTRIISSLGLESEDDIEYQVRNYLQSLVHESTSYSLLCKLSAIFKGWNLHLGIPVSGNKVSVRRVARYRRDSDGNKVPMTSAGNINEAFTIPCVEKGPAPKKILKQANVQTLEK
;
A
#
# COMPACT_ATOMS: atom_id res chain seq x y z
N MET A 1 18.36 5.65 55.24
CA MET A 1 18.85 6.61 54.22
C MET A 1 19.37 5.81 53.05
N LYS A 2 18.92 6.16 51.84
CA LYS A 2 19.14 5.50 50.53
C LYS A 2 18.41 4.14 50.42
N ASP A 3 17.63 3.87 49.39
CA ASP A 3 17.92 4.07 47.97
C ASP A 3 16.79 4.71 47.13
N LYS A 4 17.23 5.55 46.20
CA LYS A 4 16.56 6.00 44.97
C LYS A 4 17.19 5.23 43.83
N ASN A 5 16.39 4.58 42.98
CA ASN A 5 16.49 4.60 41.50
C ASN A 5 15.85 3.35 40.89
N THR A 6 14.65 3.51 40.37
CA THR A 6 14.15 2.76 39.21
C THR A 6 13.08 3.62 38.57
N ASP A 7 13.42 4.28 37.46
CA ASP A 7 12.53 4.64 36.36
C ASP A 7 13.30 5.55 35.39
N ASN A 8 14.02 4.96 34.44
CA ASN A 8 14.52 5.71 33.27
C ASN A 8 14.91 4.86 32.05
N HIS A 9 14.41 3.62 31.91
CA HIS A 9 14.86 2.71 30.84
C HIS A 9 13.86 2.47 29.70
N ASN A 10 12.65 3.06 29.71
CA ASN A 10 11.66 2.84 28.65
C ASN A 10 11.55 3.96 27.59
N GLU A 11 11.95 5.20 27.88
CA GLU A 11 11.85 6.29 26.89
C GLU A 11 12.98 6.23 25.83
N ILE A 12 14.21 5.92 26.25
CA ILE A 12 15.39 5.91 25.37
C ILE A 12 15.30 4.82 24.28
N SER A 13 14.59 3.71 24.52
CA SER A 13 14.43 2.64 23.52
C SER A 13 13.34 2.91 22.47
N GLY A 14 12.39 3.80 22.78
CA GLY A 14 11.36 4.26 21.85
C GLY A 14 11.92 5.25 20.83
N GLU A 15 12.66 6.25 21.30
CA GLU A 15 13.24 7.30 20.45
C GLU A 15 14.28 6.77 19.45
N ILE A 16 15.13 5.81 19.86
CA ILE A 16 16.13 5.19 18.96
C ILE A 16 15.48 4.34 17.87
N LEU A 17 14.33 3.73 18.16
CA LEU A 17 13.58 2.93 17.17
C LEU A 17 12.78 3.85 16.24
N GLU A 18 12.18 4.92 16.77
CA GLU A 18 11.52 5.96 15.98
C GLU A 18 12.51 6.63 15.04
N SER A 19 13.70 7.01 15.52
CA SER A 19 14.75 7.59 14.68
C SER A 19 15.25 6.61 13.63
N SER A 20 15.42 5.32 13.96
CA SER A 20 15.84 4.30 13.00
C SER A 20 14.81 4.04 11.88
N ILE A 21 13.50 4.16 12.17
CA ILE A 21 12.43 4.04 11.18
C ILE A 21 12.41 5.26 10.24
N VAL A 22 12.64 6.46 10.78
CA VAL A 22 12.73 7.72 10.02
C VAL A 22 14.02 7.78 9.17
N ASP A 23 15.17 7.46 9.76
CA ASP A 23 16.48 7.52 9.10
C ASP A 23 16.61 6.52 7.93
N SER A 24 15.90 5.38 7.99
CA SER A 24 15.91 4.40 6.90
C SER A 24 15.08 4.83 5.68
N LEU A 25 14.16 5.80 5.84
CA LEU A 25 13.40 6.40 4.74
C LEU A 25 14.17 7.55 4.06
N PHE A 26 15.03 8.25 4.81
CA PHE A 26 15.70 9.48 4.35
C PHE A 26 16.93 9.29 3.45
N ILE A 27 17.43 8.07 3.25
CA ILE A 27 18.73 7.86 2.54
C ILE A 27 18.67 8.15 1.02
N LYS A 28 17.52 8.52 0.43
CA LYS A 28 17.38 8.55 -1.04
C LYS A 28 17.27 9.89 -1.74
N TYR A 29 17.34 11.00 -1.02
CA TYR A 29 17.34 12.33 -1.64
C TYR A 29 18.48 13.17 -1.11
N ASP A 30 19.65 12.95 -1.70
CA ASP A 30 20.64 14.02 -1.82
C ASP A 30 20.98 14.22 -3.29
N GLU A 31 21.05 15.50 -3.62
CA GLU A 31 21.10 16.13 -4.93
C GLU A 31 22.04 15.45 -5.93
N LYS A 32 21.46 14.92 -7.02
CA LYS A 32 22.16 14.74 -8.30
C LYS A 32 21.25 15.20 -9.43
N GLU A 33 21.83 15.91 -10.39
CA GLU A 33 21.20 16.25 -11.67
C GLU A 33 20.32 15.09 -12.15
N SER A 34 19.01 15.30 -12.27
CA SER A 34 18.03 14.22 -12.31
C SER A 34 18.22 13.29 -13.51
N ASN A 35 18.79 12.11 -13.28
CA ASN A 35 18.89 11.01 -14.25
C ASN A 35 17.56 10.23 -14.42
N SER A 36 16.44 10.82 -14.01
CA SER A 36 15.11 10.17 -14.02
C SER A 36 14.27 10.58 -15.23
N TYR A 37 13.43 9.67 -15.71
CA TYR A 37 12.50 9.89 -16.84
C TYR A 37 13.17 10.19 -18.19
N LEU A 38 14.34 9.59 -18.46
CA LEU A 38 15.09 9.84 -19.70
C LEU A 38 14.27 9.53 -20.97
N ALA A 39 13.38 8.54 -20.90
CA ALA A 39 12.47 8.20 -22.00
C ALA A 39 11.49 9.32 -22.39
N SER A 40 11.27 10.31 -21.52
CA SER A 40 10.42 11.49 -21.76
C SER A 40 11.22 12.78 -21.96
N SER A 41 12.56 12.69 -22.07
CA SER A 41 13.42 13.87 -22.21
C SER A 41 13.17 14.59 -23.53
N LYS A 42 12.73 15.86 -23.42
CA LYS A 42 12.59 16.75 -24.58
C LYS A 42 13.94 17.09 -25.20
N GLU A 43 15.03 17.02 -24.45
CA GLU A 43 16.38 17.32 -24.93
C GLU A 43 16.93 16.19 -25.80
N LEU A 44 16.76 14.93 -25.38
CA LEU A 44 17.11 13.78 -26.20
C LEU A 44 16.30 13.74 -27.50
N LEU A 45 15.07 14.24 -27.48
CA LEU A 45 14.25 14.36 -28.70
C LEU A 45 14.78 15.42 -29.68
N LYS A 46 15.47 16.47 -29.22
CA LYS A 46 16.04 17.51 -30.09
C LYS A 46 17.16 16.97 -30.97
N THR A 47 17.91 15.98 -30.50
CA THR A 47 19.00 15.32 -31.23
C THR A 47 18.53 14.09 -32.03
N ALA A 48 17.22 13.86 -32.11
CA ALA A 48 16.65 12.70 -32.77
C ALA A 48 16.77 12.80 -34.31
N GLU A 49 17.32 11.76 -34.92
CA GLU A 49 17.55 11.67 -36.36
C GLU A 49 16.46 10.79 -37.01
N SER A 50 16.14 11.02 -38.28
CA SER A 50 15.18 10.16 -38.98
C SER A 50 15.76 8.75 -39.16
N LEU A 51 14.93 7.72 -38.98
CA LEU A 51 15.38 6.34 -39.21
C LEU A 51 15.70 6.11 -40.71
N PRO A 52 16.81 5.43 -41.05
CA PRO A 52 17.07 5.03 -42.42
C PRO A 52 15.94 4.16 -42.99
N PRO A 53 15.52 4.36 -44.26
CA PRO A 53 14.40 3.61 -44.86
C PRO A 53 14.59 2.09 -44.79
N GLN A 54 15.81 1.57 -45.00
CA GLN A 54 16.06 0.12 -44.92
C GLN A 54 15.82 -0.44 -43.51
N LEU A 55 16.17 0.33 -42.48
CA LEU A 55 15.96 -0.08 -41.08
C LEU A 55 14.48 0.00 -40.72
N LEU A 56 13.78 1.04 -41.20
CA LEU A 56 12.35 1.22 -41.02
C LEU A 56 11.55 0.07 -41.68
N GLU A 57 11.97 -0.36 -42.88
CA GLU A 57 11.44 -1.54 -43.56
C GLU A 57 11.81 -2.84 -42.85
N GLY A 58 13.03 -2.97 -42.34
CA GLY A 58 13.43 -4.14 -41.54
C GLY A 58 12.57 -4.33 -40.27
N ILE A 59 12.19 -3.23 -39.61
CA ILE A 59 11.37 -3.25 -38.38
C ILE A 59 9.88 -3.43 -38.70
N PHE A 60 9.32 -2.60 -39.58
CA PHE A 60 7.88 -2.51 -39.82
C PHE A 60 7.39 -3.26 -41.07
N LYS A 61 8.32 -3.85 -41.85
CA LYS A 61 8.06 -4.64 -43.07
C LYS A 61 7.20 -3.86 -44.06
N SER A 62 6.23 -4.51 -44.72
CA SER A 62 5.33 -3.88 -45.69
C SER A 62 4.50 -2.72 -45.15
N ARG A 63 4.41 -2.54 -43.82
CA ARG A 63 3.70 -1.43 -43.17
C ARG A 63 4.59 -0.21 -42.94
N ALA A 64 5.89 -0.28 -43.22
CA ALA A 64 6.85 0.83 -43.12
C ALA A 64 6.33 2.14 -43.75
N ARG A 65 5.64 2.04 -44.89
CA ARG A 65 5.03 3.17 -45.61
C ARG A 65 4.05 4.02 -44.79
N TYR A 66 3.50 3.49 -43.70
CA TYR A 66 2.56 4.20 -42.83
C TYR A 66 3.25 4.87 -41.62
N TYR A 67 4.54 4.62 -41.41
CA TYR A 67 5.29 5.12 -40.25
C TYR A 67 6.30 6.19 -40.65
N SER A 68 5.87 7.14 -41.50
CA SER A 68 6.66 8.33 -41.82
C SER A 68 6.84 9.19 -40.57
N GLY A 69 8.08 9.44 -40.15
CA GLY A 69 8.40 10.28 -38.99
C GLY A 69 8.92 9.55 -37.75
N VAL A 70 9.15 8.23 -37.81
CA VAL A 70 9.89 7.52 -36.76
C VAL A 70 11.33 8.04 -36.70
N LYS A 71 11.77 8.42 -35.49
CA LYS A 71 13.11 8.95 -35.24
C LYS A 71 13.91 8.01 -34.35
N ALA A 72 15.21 7.92 -34.62
CA ALA A 72 16.20 7.31 -33.74
C ALA A 72 16.65 8.35 -32.71
N VAL A 73 16.74 7.94 -31.46
CA VAL A 73 17.30 8.75 -30.37
C VAL A 73 18.55 8.05 -29.87
N LYS A 74 19.67 8.78 -29.80
CA LYS A 74 20.91 8.25 -29.20
C LYS A 74 20.77 8.26 -27.69
N THR A 75 20.96 7.10 -27.07
CA THR A 75 20.92 6.92 -25.61
C THR A 75 22.10 6.05 -25.19
N THR A 76 22.34 5.91 -23.89
CA THR A 76 23.36 4.99 -23.35
C THR A 76 22.97 3.52 -23.50
N LEU A 77 21.69 3.22 -23.77
CA LEU A 77 21.18 1.86 -23.86
C LEU A 77 21.85 1.08 -24.99
N LYS A 78 22.49 -0.02 -24.63
CA LYS A 78 23.07 -0.97 -25.57
C LYS A 78 22.33 -2.29 -25.51
N HIS A 79 22.37 -3.06 -26.58
CA HIS A 79 21.75 -4.38 -26.65
C HIS A 79 22.65 -5.38 -27.38
N THR A 80 22.58 -6.64 -26.96
CA THR A 80 23.24 -7.79 -27.61
C THR A 80 22.42 -9.05 -27.38
N VAL A 81 22.72 -10.16 -28.06
CA VAL A 81 22.10 -11.46 -27.81
C VAL A 81 23.20 -12.43 -27.42
N ILE A 82 23.07 -13.06 -26.24
CA ILE A 82 24.08 -14.00 -25.74
C ILE A 82 23.46 -15.35 -25.37
N TYR A 83 24.30 -16.40 -25.42
CA TYR A 83 24.00 -17.67 -24.79
C TYR A 83 24.45 -17.64 -23.33
N ILE A 84 23.52 -17.92 -22.43
CA ILE A 84 23.74 -17.98 -20.99
C ILE A 84 23.75 -19.44 -20.59
N SER A 85 24.92 -19.97 -20.26
CA SER A 85 25.06 -21.33 -19.72
C SER A 85 24.56 -21.38 -18.26
N PRO A 86 24.25 -22.56 -17.70
CA PRO A 86 23.86 -22.69 -16.29
C PRO A 86 24.92 -22.15 -15.34
N GLN A 87 26.19 -22.30 -15.72
CA GLN A 87 27.36 -21.77 -15.03
C GLN A 87 27.34 -20.24 -15.00
N ILE A 88 27.17 -19.61 -16.16
CA ILE A 88 27.06 -18.15 -16.27
C ILE A 88 25.82 -17.66 -15.52
N ALA A 89 24.68 -18.33 -15.62
CA ALA A 89 23.45 -17.95 -14.90
C ALA A 89 23.67 -17.94 -13.38
N ARG A 90 24.36 -18.95 -12.84
CA ARG A 90 24.74 -18.99 -11.43
C ARG A 90 25.66 -17.84 -11.06
N ASP A 91 26.69 -17.58 -11.87
CA ASP A 91 27.68 -16.54 -11.58
C ASP A 91 27.05 -15.14 -11.68
N MET A 92 26.20 -14.90 -12.67
CA MET A 92 25.36 -13.71 -12.78
C MET A 92 24.50 -13.52 -11.53
N LEU A 93 23.83 -14.57 -11.07
CA LEU A 93 23.08 -14.51 -9.82
C LEU A 93 23.98 -14.31 -8.60
N LYS A 94 25.22 -14.81 -8.59
CA LYS A 94 26.12 -14.71 -7.43
C LYS A 94 26.74 -13.31 -7.32
N PHE A 95 27.27 -12.78 -8.41
CA PHE A 95 28.08 -11.57 -8.44
C PHE A 95 27.29 -10.29 -8.76
N SER A 96 26.10 -10.43 -9.37
CA SER A 96 25.22 -9.32 -9.71
C SER A 96 23.86 -9.42 -9.02
N ARG A 97 23.85 -10.08 -7.85
CA ARG A 97 22.71 -10.06 -6.91
C ARG A 97 22.59 -8.63 -6.38
N ARG A 98 21.45 -7.98 -6.63
CA ARG A 98 21.17 -6.62 -6.16
C ARG A 98 21.37 -6.48 -4.65
N GLY A 99 22.16 -5.49 -4.24
CA GLY A 99 22.73 -5.39 -2.88
C GLY A 99 24.19 -5.81 -2.77
N ALA A 100 24.74 -6.54 -3.76
CA ALA A 100 26.15 -6.91 -3.82
C ALA A 100 27.04 -5.80 -4.40
N ILE A 101 26.46 -4.93 -5.25
CA ILE A 101 27.16 -3.79 -5.86
C ILE A 101 26.59 -2.48 -5.30
N ASN A 102 25.26 -2.34 -5.19
CA ASN A 102 24.61 -1.20 -4.54
C ASN A 102 23.82 -1.63 -3.29
N PRO A 103 24.32 -1.35 -2.07
CA PRO A 103 23.70 -1.80 -0.82
C PRO A 103 22.32 -1.16 -0.53
N ASN A 104 21.97 -0.06 -1.20
CA ASN A 104 20.74 0.70 -0.96
C ASN A 104 19.51 0.11 -1.68
N ASN A 105 19.67 -0.96 -2.46
CA ASN A 105 18.58 -1.52 -3.28
C ASN A 105 18.43 -3.04 -3.06
N LYS A 106 17.25 -3.49 -2.64
CA LYS A 106 16.94 -4.93 -2.49
C LYS A 106 16.24 -5.50 -3.74
N ASN A 107 16.53 -6.77 -4.03
CA ASN A 107 15.88 -7.52 -5.10
C ASN A 107 14.47 -7.95 -4.73
N ARG A 108 13.57 -8.04 -5.72
CA ARG A 108 12.25 -8.67 -5.54
C ARG A 108 12.43 -10.12 -5.09
N LYS A 109 11.64 -10.57 -4.11
CA LYS A 109 11.58 -11.99 -3.74
C LYS A 109 11.26 -12.85 -4.96
N ILE A 110 12.13 -13.81 -5.27
CA ILE A 110 11.95 -14.73 -6.40
C ILE A 110 10.72 -15.60 -6.13
N SER A 111 9.81 -15.69 -7.12
CA SER A 111 8.63 -16.53 -7.05
C SER A 111 9.00 -17.94 -7.46
N ARG A 112 9.10 -18.86 -6.49
CA ARG A 112 9.40 -20.28 -6.74
C ARG A 112 8.42 -20.94 -7.72
N ALA A 113 7.14 -20.53 -7.70
CA ALA A 113 6.14 -21.05 -8.62
C ALA A 113 6.46 -20.71 -10.09
N ARG A 114 6.91 -19.47 -10.37
CA ARG A 114 7.33 -19.06 -11.73
C ARG A 114 8.61 -19.77 -12.16
N VAL A 115 9.60 -19.85 -11.27
CA VAL A 115 10.85 -20.56 -11.54
C VAL A 115 10.57 -22.01 -11.90
N LYS A 116 9.76 -22.73 -11.12
CA LYS A 116 9.37 -24.11 -11.41
C LYS A 116 8.75 -24.28 -12.80
N LYS A 117 7.87 -23.36 -13.21
CA LYS A 117 7.28 -23.37 -14.55
C LYS A 117 8.34 -23.21 -15.64
N TYR A 118 9.33 -22.32 -15.44
CA TYR A 118 10.41 -22.09 -16.40
C TYR A 118 11.37 -23.27 -16.47
N VAL A 119 11.73 -23.86 -15.32
CA VAL A 119 12.55 -25.08 -15.23
C VAL A 119 11.94 -26.19 -16.07
N GLU A 120 10.64 -26.44 -15.93
CA GLU A 120 9.92 -27.45 -16.72
C GLU A 120 10.00 -27.20 -18.23
N LEU A 121 9.89 -25.94 -18.66
CA LEU A 121 9.98 -25.57 -20.08
C LEU A 121 11.40 -25.74 -20.63
N MET A 122 12.41 -25.35 -19.85
CA MET A 122 13.82 -25.48 -20.22
C MET A 122 14.23 -26.95 -20.33
N LYS A 123 13.89 -27.79 -19.33
CA LYS A 123 14.15 -29.24 -19.36
C LYS A 123 13.49 -29.93 -20.54
N LYS A 124 12.28 -29.49 -20.92
CA LYS A 124 11.54 -30.03 -22.08
C LYS A 124 12.04 -29.48 -23.42
N ARG A 125 13.06 -28.63 -23.44
CA ARG A 125 13.54 -27.88 -24.62
C ARG A 125 12.41 -27.13 -25.34
N LYS A 126 11.43 -26.66 -24.58
CA LYS A 126 10.30 -25.83 -25.02
C LYS A 126 10.46 -24.38 -24.59
N TRP A 127 11.71 -23.96 -24.34
CA TRP A 127 12.03 -22.57 -24.03
C TRP A 127 12.19 -21.78 -25.33
N CYS A 128 11.35 -20.77 -25.53
CA CYS A 128 11.37 -19.96 -26.75
C CYS A 128 12.32 -18.77 -26.62
N LEU A 129 12.98 -18.40 -27.72
CA LEU A 129 13.64 -17.10 -27.83
C LEU A 129 12.55 -16.03 -27.88
N THR A 130 12.44 -15.26 -26.79
CA THR A 130 11.48 -14.17 -26.66
C THR A 130 12.18 -12.83 -26.75
N GLY A 131 11.44 -11.76 -27.05
CA GLY A 131 11.96 -10.39 -27.00
C GLY A 131 12.23 -9.89 -25.57
N GLU A 132 11.98 -10.71 -24.55
CA GLU A 132 12.20 -10.35 -23.14
C GLU A 132 13.70 -10.37 -22.82
N PRO A 133 14.33 -9.25 -22.45
CA PRO A 133 15.77 -9.19 -22.23
C PRO A 133 16.17 -9.51 -20.80
N ILE A 134 17.43 -9.87 -20.59
CA ILE A 134 18.13 -9.67 -19.31
C ILE A 134 18.56 -8.21 -19.28
N ILE A 135 18.19 -7.46 -18.24
CA ILE A 135 18.49 -6.03 -18.15
C ILE A 135 19.55 -5.82 -17.09
N ILE A 136 20.59 -5.07 -17.42
CA ILE A 136 21.75 -4.79 -16.57
C ILE A 136 21.90 -3.27 -16.44
N SER A 137 22.10 -2.76 -15.22
CA SER A 137 22.36 -1.34 -14.97
C SER A 137 23.75 -0.92 -15.47
N VAL A 138 24.02 0.38 -15.49
CA VAL A 138 25.36 0.90 -15.81
C VAL A 138 26.43 0.44 -14.80
N GLU A 139 26.05 0.14 -13.56
CA GLU A 139 26.93 -0.44 -12.52
C GLU A 139 27.12 -1.95 -12.65
N GLY A 140 26.44 -2.60 -13.61
CA GLY A 140 26.51 -4.05 -13.79
C GLY A 140 25.52 -4.84 -12.92
N GLU A 141 24.54 -4.21 -12.28
CA GLU A 141 23.49 -4.90 -11.52
C GLU A 141 22.40 -5.47 -12.43
N ILE A 142 21.99 -6.72 -12.21
CA ILE A 142 20.85 -7.30 -12.93
C ILE A 142 19.56 -6.64 -12.41
N LEU A 143 18.89 -5.91 -13.29
CA LEU A 143 17.60 -5.26 -13.03
C LEU A 143 16.42 -6.18 -13.40
N ASN A 144 16.59 -7.04 -14.41
CA ASN A 144 15.57 -8.00 -14.85
C ASN A 144 16.20 -9.30 -15.36
N GLY A 145 15.47 -10.40 -15.22
CA GLY A 145 15.88 -11.72 -15.69
C GLY A 145 16.09 -12.76 -14.59
N HIS A 146 15.99 -12.37 -13.32
CA HIS A 146 16.27 -13.25 -12.17
C HIS A 146 15.55 -14.60 -12.22
N HIS A 147 14.25 -14.65 -12.53
CA HIS A 147 13.54 -15.94 -12.62
C HIS A 147 14.04 -16.83 -13.76
N ARG A 148 14.53 -16.24 -14.85
CA ARG A 148 15.07 -16.98 -16.01
C ARG A 148 16.47 -17.51 -15.71
N LEU A 149 17.30 -16.71 -15.06
CA LEU A 149 18.62 -17.14 -14.58
C LEU A 149 18.51 -18.25 -13.54
N GLU A 150 17.62 -18.09 -12.55
CA GLU A 150 17.40 -19.11 -11.52
C GLU A 150 16.86 -20.40 -12.14
N ALA A 151 15.94 -20.29 -13.10
CA ALA A 151 15.41 -21.46 -13.80
C ALA A 151 16.46 -22.17 -14.65
N SER A 152 17.34 -21.44 -15.34
CA SER A 152 18.44 -22.03 -16.11
C SER A 152 19.41 -22.79 -15.22
N TYR A 153 19.75 -22.21 -14.07
CA TYR A 153 20.59 -22.86 -13.07
C TYR A 153 19.92 -24.10 -12.47
N GLU A 154 18.66 -24.01 -12.05
CA GLU A 154 17.89 -25.14 -11.50
C GLU A 154 17.61 -26.25 -12.54
N ALA A 155 17.43 -25.87 -13.81
CA ALA A 155 17.20 -26.81 -14.90
C ALA A 155 18.48 -27.51 -15.36
N ASN A 156 19.65 -26.93 -15.04
CA ASN A 156 20.94 -27.26 -15.64
C ASN A 156 20.93 -27.19 -17.18
N GLU A 157 20.20 -26.22 -17.72
CA GLU A 157 20.05 -26.00 -19.17
C GLU A 157 20.30 -24.52 -19.49
N GLY A 158 21.17 -24.25 -20.46
CA GLY A 158 21.44 -22.88 -20.89
C GLY A 158 20.35 -22.33 -21.81
N PHE A 159 20.28 -21.01 -21.95
CA PHE A 159 19.30 -20.35 -22.82
C PHE A 159 19.89 -19.14 -23.54
N ILE A 160 19.31 -18.80 -24.68
CA ILE A 160 19.66 -17.59 -25.43
C ILE A 160 18.70 -16.48 -25.01
N ALA A 161 19.23 -15.30 -24.75
CA ALA A 161 18.43 -14.12 -24.43
C ALA A 161 19.04 -12.84 -24.98
N PRO A 162 18.20 -11.86 -25.38
CA PRO A 162 18.68 -10.49 -25.54
C PRO A 162 19.14 -9.95 -24.18
N VAL A 163 20.20 -9.15 -24.19
CA VAL A 163 20.74 -8.45 -23.03
C VAL A 163 20.71 -6.97 -23.35
N ILE A 164 20.10 -6.19 -22.48
CA ILE A 164 20.13 -4.73 -22.53
C ILE A 164 20.98 -4.26 -21.36
N TYR A 165 21.96 -3.40 -21.62
CA TYR A 165 22.92 -2.95 -20.62
C TYR A 165 23.21 -1.45 -20.75
N ASP A 166 23.90 -0.88 -19.77
CA ASP A 166 24.11 0.57 -19.59
C ASP A 166 22.80 1.35 -19.35
N VAL A 167 21.87 0.76 -18.58
CA VAL A 167 20.67 1.45 -18.10
C VAL A 167 21.05 2.42 -16.97
N THR A 168 20.85 3.72 -17.20
CA THR A 168 21.23 4.80 -16.28
C THR A 168 20.06 5.49 -15.58
N ASP A 169 18.81 5.20 -15.97
CA ASP A 169 17.63 5.87 -15.40
C ASP A 169 17.18 5.20 -14.09
N ASP A 170 17.27 5.97 -12.99
CA ASP A 170 17.01 5.52 -11.62
C ASP A 170 15.59 4.97 -11.42
N LEU A 171 14.61 5.49 -12.18
CA LEU A 171 13.21 5.08 -12.13
C LEU A 171 12.86 3.96 -13.10
N SER A 172 13.73 3.65 -14.07
CA SER A 172 13.53 2.50 -14.96
C SER A 172 13.33 1.22 -14.15
N PHE A 173 13.99 1.11 -13.00
CA PHE A 173 13.80 0.01 -12.07
C PHE A 173 12.33 -0.18 -11.62
N ALA A 174 11.61 0.89 -11.30
CA ALA A 174 10.22 0.81 -10.86
C ALA A 174 9.28 0.35 -11.99
N ASN A 175 9.69 0.54 -13.25
CA ASN A 175 8.86 0.41 -14.44
C ASN A 175 9.16 -0.84 -15.30
N ILE A 176 10.28 -1.54 -15.08
CA ILE A 176 10.59 -2.81 -15.78
C ILE A 176 9.64 -3.94 -15.31
N ASP A 177 9.18 -4.79 -16.24
CA ASP A 177 8.15 -5.86 -16.10
C ASP A 177 6.68 -5.38 -15.95
N VAL A 178 6.18 -4.62 -16.94
CA VAL A 178 4.77 -4.15 -17.02
C VAL A 178 3.73 -5.31 -17.07
N GLY A 179 4.16 -6.55 -17.33
CA GLY A 179 3.30 -7.74 -17.23
C GLY A 179 2.97 -8.21 -15.80
N ASN A 180 3.69 -7.72 -14.78
CA ASN A 180 3.25 -7.81 -13.38
C ASN A 180 3.50 -6.44 -12.73
N MET A 181 2.51 -5.55 -12.77
CA MET A 181 2.55 -4.34 -11.93
C MET A 181 2.95 -4.73 -10.51
N ARG A 182 4.06 -4.15 -10.03
CA ARG A 182 4.47 -4.27 -8.63
C ARG A 182 3.31 -3.80 -7.76
N SER A 183 2.90 -4.59 -6.78
CA SER A 183 1.86 -4.13 -5.85
C SER A 183 2.39 -2.95 -5.03
N ARG A 184 1.49 -2.10 -4.53
CA ARG A 184 1.84 -1.01 -3.59
C ARG A 184 2.67 -1.52 -2.42
N SER A 185 2.29 -2.67 -1.83
CA SER A 185 3.06 -3.31 -0.78
C SER A 185 4.45 -3.75 -1.21
N GLN A 186 4.61 -4.28 -2.44
CA GLN A 186 5.92 -4.69 -2.96
C GLN A 186 6.84 -3.49 -3.17
N VAL A 187 6.29 -2.36 -3.64
CA VAL A 187 7.07 -1.13 -3.77
C VAL A 187 7.55 -0.64 -2.40
N LEU A 188 6.68 -0.67 -1.38
CA LEU A 188 7.08 -0.33 -0.01
C LEU A 188 8.14 -1.30 0.55
N GLU A 189 7.98 -2.62 0.36
CA GLU A 189 9.01 -3.61 0.75
C GLU A 189 10.36 -3.32 0.09
N MET A 190 10.34 -2.93 -1.18
CA MET A 190 11.53 -2.61 -1.96
C MET A 190 12.16 -1.27 -1.53
N ALA A 191 11.36 -0.33 -1.04
CA ALA A 191 11.82 0.91 -0.43
C ALA A 191 12.45 0.69 0.95
N GLY A 192 12.35 -0.52 1.52
CA GLY A 192 13.03 -0.87 2.76
C GLY A 192 12.23 -0.60 4.03
N VAL A 193 10.90 -0.41 3.94
CA VAL A 193 10.06 -0.21 5.12
C VAL A 193 10.23 -1.36 6.12
N LEU A 194 10.41 -1.03 7.39
CA LEU A 194 10.66 -2.01 8.46
C LEU A 194 9.38 -2.63 9.02
N VAL A 195 8.23 -1.98 8.78
CA VAL A 195 6.90 -2.42 9.22
C VAL A 195 6.24 -3.33 8.19
N ASN A 196 5.08 -3.90 8.54
CA ASN A 196 4.32 -4.73 7.62
C ASN A 196 3.82 -3.92 6.41
N ALA A 197 4.51 -4.05 5.27
CA ALA A 197 4.25 -3.30 4.05
C ALA A 197 2.84 -3.51 3.47
N GLN A 198 2.21 -4.68 3.71
CA GLN A 198 0.84 -4.93 3.27
C GLN A 198 -0.16 -4.12 4.11
N VAL A 199 0.06 -4.03 5.42
CA VAL A 199 -0.76 -3.22 6.33
C VAL A 199 -0.53 -1.75 6.05
N LEU A 200 0.73 -1.31 5.97
CA LEU A 200 1.10 0.07 5.65
C LEU A 200 0.49 0.54 4.32
N SER A 201 0.59 -0.27 3.27
CA SER A 201 -0.06 0.04 1.99
C SER A 201 -1.57 0.27 2.13
N ARG A 202 -2.25 -0.51 2.97
CA ARG A 202 -3.70 -0.39 3.15
C ARG A 202 -4.07 0.85 3.96
N VAL A 203 -3.28 1.16 5.00
CA VAL A 203 -3.45 2.37 5.82
C VAL A 203 -3.20 3.62 4.99
N ALA A 204 -2.11 3.65 4.20
CA ALA A 204 -1.79 4.75 3.29
C ALA A 204 -2.92 4.99 2.27
N MET A 205 -3.47 3.93 1.66
CA MET A 205 -4.61 4.07 0.75
C MET A 205 -5.86 4.63 1.45
N LEU A 206 -6.15 4.21 2.68
CA LEU A 206 -7.30 4.72 3.44
C LEU A 206 -7.13 6.19 3.81
N SER A 207 -5.93 6.55 4.28
CA SER A 207 -5.54 7.93 4.63
C SER A 207 -5.62 8.84 3.42
N LYS A 208 -4.97 8.47 2.32
CA LYS A 208 -5.02 9.26 1.08
C LYS A 208 -6.44 9.40 0.52
N ALA A 209 -7.24 8.34 0.55
CA ALA A 209 -8.64 8.40 0.13
C ALA A 209 -9.47 9.33 1.03
N PHE A 210 -9.17 9.38 2.33
CA PHE A 210 -9.83 10.29 3.26
C PHE A 210 -9.49 11.75 2.93
N ASP A 211 -8.21 12.05 2.71
CA ASP A 211 -7.75 13.42 2.40
C ASP A 211 -8.30 13.94 1.07
N MET A 212 -8.47 13.06 0.08
CA MET A 212 -9.11 13.42 -1.19
C MET A 212 -10.63 13.61 -1.09
N THR A 213 -11.25 13.22 0.03
CA THR A 213 -12.69 13.34 0.20
C THR A 213 -13.07 14.76 0.62
N SER A 214 -13.63 15.53 -0.31
CA SER A 214 -13.99 16.95 -0.06
C SER A 214 -14.94 17.16 1.13
N ASN A 215 -15.88 16.22 1.35
CA ASN A 215 -16.70 16.20 2.57
C ASN A 215 -16.32 14.98 3.41
N PRO A 216 -15.57 15.12 4.51
CA PRO A 216 -15.05 13.99 5.26
C PRO A 216 -16.16 13.14 5.92
N TYR A 217 -17.33 13.70 6.21
CA TYR A 217 -18.52 12.95 6.67
C TYR A 217 -19.10 12.01 5.60
N ALA A 218 -18.74 12.25 4.33
CA ALA A 218 -19.09 11.43 3.18
C ALA A 218 -18.02 10.40 2.80
N PHE A 219 -16.96 10.22 3.60
CA PHE A 219 -15.92 9.23 3.33
C PHE A 219 -16.48 7.80 3.25
N ARG A 220 -16.15 7.07 2.19
CA ARG A 220 -16.63 5.70 1.95
C ARG A 220 -15.51 4.69 1.67
N GLY A 221 -14.33 4.93 2.26
CA GLY A 221 -13.17 4.06 2.10
C GLY A 221 -12.50 4.29 0.74
N THR A 222 -11.81 3.26 0.25
CA THR A 222 -11.04 3.33 -1.01
C THR A 222 -11.88 2.95 -2.24
N GLN A 223 -13.21 3.06 -2.16
CA GLN A 223 -14.09 2.68 -3.27
C GLN A 223 -14.08 3.80 -4.32
N GLY A 224 -13.81 3.45 -5.58
CA GLY A 224 -13.69 4.43 -6.67
C GLY A 224 -12.35 5.16 -6.74
N THR A 225 -11.40 4.85 -5.85
CA THR A 225 -10.04 5.39 -5.90
C THR A 225 -9.10 4.39 -6.59
N SER A 226 -8.17 4.89 -7.41
CA SER A 226 -7.10 4.08 -8.01
C SER A 226 -5.76 4.78 -7.82
N PHE A 227 -4.94 4.28 -6.89
CA PHE A 227 -3.64 4.88 -6.55
C PHE A 227 -2.48 4.12 -7.18
N GLN A 228 -1.54 4.77 -7.85
CA GLN A 228 -0.39 4.04 -8.39
C GLN A 228 0.55 3.54 -7.27
N PRO A 229 1.33 2.47 -7.48
CA PRO A 229 2.31 2.02 -6.49
C PRO A 229 3.32 3.10 -6.08
N SER A 230 3.84 3.87 -7.05
CA SER A 230 4.73 5.01 -6.80
C SER A 230 4.06 6.12 -6.00
N GLU A 231 2.78 6.37 -6.29
CA GLU A 231 1.98 7.37 -5.60
C GLU A 231 1.76 7.03 -4.12
N ILE A 232 1.63 5.74 -3.78
CA ILE A 232 1.54 5.30 -2.38
C ILE A 232 2.89 5.35 -1.68
N LEU A 233 3.98 5.09 -2.40
CA LEU A 233 5.33 5.24 -1.84
C LEU A 233 5.57 6.69 -1.42
N ALA A 234 5.37 7.64 -2.34
CA ALA A 234 5.52 9.07 -2.05
C ALA A 234 4.63 9.53 -0.88
N TYR A 235 3.38 9.07 -0.84
CA TYR A 235 2.47 9.40 0.25
C TYR A 235 2.94 8.87 1.61
N VAL A 236 3.55 7.68 1.65
CA VAL A 236 4.12 7.11 2.89
C VAL A 236 5.36 7.87 3.32
N GLU A 237 6.22 8.27 2.38
CA GLU A 237 7.40 9.08 2.65
C GLU A 237 7.02 10.46 3.22
N GLU A 238 5.95 11.07 2.73
CA GLU A 238 5.41 12.34 3.27
C GLU A 238 4.69 12.19 4.62
N ASN A 239 4.35 10.96 5.04
CA ASN A 239 3.49 10.68 6.21
C ASN A 239 4.03 9.53 7.06
N GLU A 240 5.22 9.71 7.63
CA GLU A 240 5.95 8.70 8.41
C GLU A 240 5.16 8.16 9.61
N GLU A 241 4.26 8.97 10.18
CA GLU A 241 3.37 8.59 11.28
C GLU A 241 2.42 7.43 10.95
N LEU A 242 2.19 7.17 9.66
CA LEU A 242 1.49 5.97 9.20
C LEU A 242 2.28 4.72 9.62
N ALA A 243 3.60 4.72 9.42
CA ALA A 243 4.46 3.59 9.76
C ALA A 243 4.53 3.39 11.28
N LEU A 244 4.64 4.49 12.07
CA LEU A 244 4.60 4.44 13.53
C LEU A 244 3.28 3.82 14.04
N SER A 245 2.16 4.21 13.45
CA SER A 245 0.84 3.65 13.79
C SER A 245 0.71 2.18 13.41
N VAL A 246 1.32 1.76 12.30
CA VAL A 246 1.37 0.36 11.91
C VAL A 246 2.22 -0.44 12.90
N ASP A 247 3.43 0.00 13.23
CA ASP A 247 4.33 -0.70 14.15
C ASP A 247 3.70 -0.92 15.54
N PHE A 248 3.14 0.14 16.11
CA PHE A 248 2.45 0.09 17.40
C PHE A 248 1.33 -0.96 17.41
N ILE A 249 0.45 -0.92 16.40
CA ILE A 249 -0.67 -1.86 16.29
C ILE A 249 -0.19 -3.28 15.99
N SER A 250 0.84 -3.46 15.14
CA SER A 250 1.43 -4.77 14.85
C SER A 250 1.91 -5.46 16.13
N LYS A 251 2.56 -4.72 17.04
CA LYS A 251 3.05 -5.25 18.33
C LYS A 251 1.91 -5.76 19.20
N ILE A 252 0.82 -5.01 19.31
CA ILE A 252 -0.35 -5.38 20.15
C ILE A 252 -1.13 -6.53 19.53
N VAL A 253 -1.46 -6.44 18.23
CA VAL A 253 -2.22 -7.49 17.52
C VAL A 253 -1.46 -8.81 17.52
N LYS A 254 -0.12 -8.79 17.41
CA LYS A 254 0.70 -10.00 17.50
C LYS A 254 0.62 -10.65 18.88
N ARG A 255 0.55 -9.86 19.96
CA ARG A 255 0.44 -10.34 21.35
C ARG A 255 -0.96 -10.84 21.68
N HIS A 256 -2.00 -10.17 21.17
CA HIS A 256 -3.42 -10.43 21.46
C HIS A 256 -4.20 -10.88 20.23
N LYS A 257 -3.63 -11.83 19.49
CA LYS A 257 -4.14 -12.25 18.18
C LYS A 257 -5.52 -12.91 18.29
N LEU A 258 -5.80 -13.64 19.36
CA LEU A 258 -7.06 -14.37 19.54
C LEU A 258 -8.20 -13.44 19.97
N GLU A 259 -7.85 -12.34 20.63
CA GLU A 259 -8.76 -11.33 21.14
C GLU A 259 -9.08 -10.27 20.09
N THR A 260 -8.31 -10.20 19.00
CA THR A 260 -8.41 -9.18 17.96
C THR A 260 -9.71 -9.31 17.16
N GLN A 261 -10.57 -8.28 17.23
CA GLN A 261 -11.89 -8.27 16.59
C GLN A 261 -11.91 -7.83 15.12
N VAL A 262 -10.92 -7.04 14.68
CA VAL A 262 -10.85 -6.51 13.32
C VAL A 262 -9.44 -6.56 12.77
N SER A 263 -9.28 -6.39 11.45
CA SER A 263 -7.96 -6.44 10.81
C SER A 263 -7.03 -5.36 11.34
N GLU A 264 -5.73 -5.69 11.42
CA GLU A 264 -4.64 -4.79 11.81
C GLU A 264 -4.68 -3.42 11.11
N ALA A 265 -4.98 -3.39 9.80
CA ALA A 265 -5.06 -2.15 9.02
C ALA A 265 -6.19 -1.19 9.50
N ILE A 266 -7.29 -1.73 10.05
CA ILE A 266 -8.38 -0.89 10.58
C ILE A 266 -7.92 -0.21 11.87
N TYR A 267 -7.28 -0.95 12.77
CA TYR A 267 -6.73 -0.39 14.00
C TYR A 267 -5.60 0.61 13.74
N ALA A 268 -4.67 0.29 12.83
CA ALA A 268 -3.57 1.18 12.47
C ALA A 268 -4.08 2.48 11.82
N PHE A 269 -5.07 2.39 10.93
CA PHE A 269 -5.71 3.59 10.37
C PHE A 269 -6.46 4.39 11.43
N ALA A 270 -7.17 3.73 12.35
CA ALA A 270 -7.85 4.42 13.44
C ALA A 270 -6.87 5.14 14.38
N HIS A 271 -5.76 4.49 14.74
CA HIS A 271 -4.68 5.06 15.54
C HIS A 271 -4.11 6.32 14.88
N TYR A 272 -3.69 6.20 13.62
CA TYR A 272 -3.17 7.32 12.83
C TYR A 272 -4.14 8.50 12.78
N MET A 273 -5.42 8.24 12.45
CA MET A 273 -6.44 9.27 12.34
C MET A 273 -6.71 9.99 13.66
N ILE A 274 -6.75 9.25 14.78
CA ILE A 274 -6.91 9.85 16.11
C ILE A 274 -5.72 10.75 16.42
N LYS A 275 -4.48 10.27 16.23
CA LYS A 275 -3.28 11.08 16.49
C LYS A 275 -3.22 12.33 15.62
N GLN A 276 -3.52 12.21 14.32
CA GLN A 276 -3.53 13.37 13.43
C GLN A 276 -4.58 14.39 13.85
N LYS A 277 -5.81 13.96 14.16
CA LYS A 277 -6.87 14.89 14.57
C LYS A 277 -6.68 15.47 15.96
N LEU A 278 -5.88 14.83 16.82
CA LEU A 278 -5.49 15.40 18.10
C LEU A 278 -4.52 16.58 17.96
N LYS A 279 -3.70 16.65 16.91
CA LYS A 279 -2.82 17.80 16.67
C LYS A 279 -3.59 19.10 16.46
N ASP A 280 -4.74 18.98 15.78
CA ASP A 280 -5.65 20.09 15.49
C ASP A 280 -6.61 20.39 16.66
N TYR A 281 -6.63 19.54 17.69
CA TYR A 281 -7.57 19.63 18.80
C TYR A 281 -6.97 20.51 19.91
N GLU A 282 -7.60 21.65 20.21
CA GLU A 282 -7.16 22.54 21.28
C GLU A 282 -7.11 21.80 22.64
N LEU A 283 -5.90 21.49 23.09
CA LEU A 283 -5.61 20.83 24.37
C LEU A 283 -5.75 21.81 25.55
N ASN A 284 -6.95 22.34 25.76
CA ASN A 284 -7.27 23.11 26.97
C ASN A 284 -7.62 22.20 28.17
N LYS A 285 -7.55 20.87 27.99
CA LYS A 285 -7.86 19.85 29.02
C LYS A 285 -6.92 18.64 28.90
N THR A 286 -6.54 18.07 30.04
CA THR A 286 -5.84 16.77 30.11
C THR A 286 -6.67 15.69 29.41
N LEU A 287 -6.05 14.92 28.52
CA LEU A 287 -6.73 13.80 27.85
C LEU A 287 -7.14 12.73 28.88
N PRO A 288 -8.36 12.18 28.79
CA PRO A 288 -8.83 11.14 29.73
C PRO A 288 -8.02 9.85 29.63
N LEU A 289 -7.52 9.54 28.42
CA LEU A 289 -6.55 8.47 28.16
C LEU A 289 -5.81 8.75 26.84
N SER A 290 -4.67 8.10 26.63
CA SER A 290 -3.95 8.17 25.36
C SER A 290 -4.62 7.32 24.26
N PRO A 291 -4.47 7.69 22.97
CA PRO A 291 -4.89 6.85 21.84
C PRO A 291 -4.34 5.42 21.91
N GLU A 292 -3.10 5.29 22.38
CA GLU A 292 -2.40 4.03 22.56
C GLU A 292 -3.11 3.17 23.62
N THR A 293 -3.49 3.76 24.76
CA THR A 293 -4.22 3.05 25.83
C THR A 293 -5.60 2.63 25.35
N TYR A 294 -6.32 3.53 24.67
CA TYR A 294 -7.66 3.27 24.14
C TYR A 294 -7.68 2.07 23.19
N LEU A 295 -6.79 2.06 22.20
CA LEU A 295 -6.72 0.96 21.25
C LEU A 295 -6.15 -0.31 21.87
N THR A 296 -5.22 -0.22 22.83
CA THR A 296 -4.74 -1.39 23.57
C THR A 296 -5.89 -2.09 24.29
N ARG A 297 -6.74 -1.34 25.01
CA ARG A 297 -7.92 -1.88 25.70
C ARG A 297 -8.93 -2.52 24.74
N ILE A 298 -9.22 -1.85 23.60
CA ILE A 298 -10.11 -2.42 22.57
C ILE A 298 -9.53 -3.72 21.99
N ILE A 299 -8.23 -3.79 21.70
CA ILE A 299 -7.63 -4.96 21.04
C ILE A 299 -7.48 -6.13 22.04
N SER A 300 -6.94 -5.85 23.22
CA SER A 300 -6.54 -6.86 24.22
C SER A 300 -7.63 -7.27 25.21
N SER A 301 -8.72 -6.49 25.33
CA SER A 301 -9.73 -6.59 26.40
C SER A 301 -9.21 -6.43 27.83
N LEU A 302 -7.94 -6.05 28.02
CA LEU A 302 -7.38 -5.81 29.35
C LEU A 302 -7.93 -4.52 29.95
N GLY A 303 -8.29 -4.56 31.24
CA GLY A 303 -8.77 -3.40 31.98
C GLY A 303 -10.20 -2.97 31.64
N LEU A 304 -11.02 -3.90 31.14
CA LEU A 304 -12.47 -3.72 31.00
C LEU A 304 -13.15 -4.38 32.20
N GLU A 305 -13.89 -3.59 32.98
CA GLU A 305 -14.49 -4.01 34.25
C GLU A 305 -16.02 -3.98 34.19
N SER A 306 -16.60 -3.18 33.28
CA SER A 306 -18.04 -3.01 33.13
C SER A 306 -18.50 -3.03 31.66
N GLU A 307 -19.76 -3.42 31.43
CA GLU A 307 -20.40 -3.27 30.12
C GLU A 307 -20.62 -1.79 29.74
N ASP A 308 -20.59 -0.90 30.74
CA ASP A 308 -20.68 0.54 30.56
C ASP A 308 -19.38 1.15 30.00
N ASP A 309 -18.25 0.42 30.08
CA ASP A 309 -16.97 0.89 29.55
C ASP A 309 -17.07 1.13 28.04
N ILE A 310 -16.64 2.31 27.59
CA ILE A 310 -16.74 2.69 26.17
C ILE A 310 -16.00 1.68 25.28
N GLU A 311 -14.80 1.26 25.68
CA GLU A 311 -13.98 0.25 25.00
C GLU A 311 -14.67 -1.12 24.94
N TYR A 312 -15.41 -1.50 25.98
CA TYR A 312 -16.23 -2.71 25.99
C TYR A 312 -17.37 -2.60 24.96
N GLN A 313 -18.11 -1.49 24.96
CA GLN A 313 -19.19 -1.26 24.00
C GLN A 313 -18.67 -1.26 22.56
N VAL A 314 -17.50 -0.65 22.31
CA VAL A 314 -16.84 -0.70 21.00
C VAL A 314 -16.50 -2.15 20.63
N ARG A 315 -15.83 -2.90 21.52
CA ARG A 315 -15.52 -4.33 21.27
C ARG A 315 -16.75 -5.15 20.95
N ASN A 316 -17.82 -5.02 21.75
CA ASN A 316 -19.05 -5.77 21.57
C ASN A 316 -19.69 -5.47 20.20
N TYR A 317 -19.68 -4.20 19.79
CA TYR A 317 -20.13 -3.83 18.45
C TYR A 317 -19.23 -4.40 17.36
N LEU A 318 -17.90 -4.35 17.49
CA LEU A 318 -16.96 -4.92 16.53
C LEU A 318 -17.13 -6.44 16.40
N GLN A 319 -17.32 -7.15 17.53
CA GLN A 319 -17.58 -8.59 17.60
C GLN A 319 -18.82 -8.97 16.79
N SER A 320 -19.89 -8.16 16.84
CA SER A 320 -21.11 -8.37 16.04
C SER A 320 -20.87 -8.31 14.52
N LEU A 321 -19.74 -7.75 14.08
CA LEU A 321 -19.36 -7.55 12.68
C LEU A 321 -18.20 -8.44 12.21
N VAL A 322 -17.72 -9.38 13.04
CA VAL A 322 -16.53 -10.22 12.74
C VAL A 322 -16.73 -11.06 11.48
N HIS A 323 -17.92 -11.64 11.31
CA HIS A 323 -18.24 -12.49 10.16
C HIS A 323 -18.53 -11.69 8.87
N GLU A 324 -18.50 -10.36 8.93
CA GLU A 324 -18.77 -9.50 7.78
C GLU A 324 -17.48 -8.94 7.18
N SER A 325 -17.18 -9.32 5.93
CA SER A 325 -15.96 -8.95 5.20
C SER A 325 -16.13 -7.86 4.13
N THR A 326 -17.31 -7.23 4.06
CA THR A 326 -17.60 -6.21 3.04
C THR A 326 -16.86 -4.89 3.32
N SER A 327 -16.55 -4.12 2.27
CA SER A 327 -16.03 -2.73 2.42
C SER A 327 -16.95 -1.84 3.26
N TYR A 328 -18.22 -2.21 3.34
CA TYR A 328 -19.26 -1.57 4.12
C TYR A 328 -19.18 -1.87 5.63
N SER A 329 -18.74 -3.07 6.02
CA SER A 329 -18.48 -3.38 7.44
C SER A 329 -17.22 -2.66 7.95
N LEU A 330 -16.23 -2.43 7.08
CA LEU A 330 -15.03 -1.64 7.40
C LEU A 330 -15.38 -0.23 7.89
N LEU A 331 -16.31 0.47 7.21
CA LEU A 331 -16.73 1.82 7.62
C LEU A 331 -17.45 1.83 8.96
N CYS A 332 -18.30 0.82 9.20
CA CYS A 332 -18.98 0.67 10.50
C CYS A 332 -17.97 0.41 11.63
N LYS A 333 -16.97 -0.43 11.38
CA LYS A 333 -15.88 -0.73 12.33
C LYS A 333 -15.08 0.53 12.67
N LEU A 334 -14.65 1.29 11.66
CA LEU A 334 -13.93 2.56 11.86
C LEU A 334 -14.78 3.60 12.60
N SER A 335 -16.01 3.83 12.14
CA SER A 335 -16.90 4.80 12.79
C SER A 335 -17.18 4.43 14.24
N ALA A 336 -17.35 3.15 14.58
CA ALA A 336 -17.53 2.73 15.98
C ALA A 336 -16.30 3.04 16.84
N ILE A 337 -15.09 2.76 16.35
CA ILE A 337 -13.84 3.09 17.05
C ILE A 337 -13.72 4.60 17.27
N PHE A 338 -14.02 5.41 16.25
CA PHE A 338 -14.00 6.88 16.37
C PHE A 338 -15.09 7.43 17.28
N LYS A 339 -16.28 6.81 17.28
CA LYS A 339 -17.34 7.21 18.20
C LYS A 339 -16.95 6.97 19.65
N GLY A 340 -16.35 5.83 19.97
CA GLY A 340 -15.87 5.58 21.33
C GLY A 340 -14.81 6.60 21.76
N TRP A 341 -13.87 6.94 20.87
CA TRP A 341 -12.88 7.99 21.14
C TRP A 341 -13.54 9.35 21.41
N ASN A 342 -14.49 9.75 20.56
CA ASN A 342 -15.21 11.01 20.74
C ASN A 342 -16.05 11.05 22.02
N LEU A 343 -16.63 9.92 22.44
CA LEU A 343 -17.37 9.82 23.70
C LEU A 343 -16.44 10.05 24.91
N HIS A 344 -15.21 9.54 24.88
CA HIS A 344 -14.20 9.86 25.90
C HIS A 344 -13.89 11.36 25.97
N LEU A 345 -13.87 12.04 24.82
CA LEU A 345 -13.68 13.49 24.74
C LEU A 345 -14.96 14.31 25.04
N GLY A 346 -16.09 13.67 25.34
CA GLY A 346 -17.38 14.34 25.53
C GLY A 346 -17.97 14.95 24.24
N ILE A 347 -17.45 14.56 23.07
CA ILE A 347 -17.85 15.06 21.76
C ILE A 347 -19.12 14.30 21.31
N PRO A 348 -20.22 14.99 20.95
CA PRO A 348 -21.45 14.34 20.51
C PRO A 348 -21.28 13.49 19.24
N VAL A 349 -21.77 12.25 19.28
CA VAL A 349 -21.74 11.30 18.16
C VAL A 349 -23.13 10.98 17.62
N SER A 350 -23.20 10.50 16.37
CA SER A 350 -24.47 10.06 15.76
C SER A 350 -25.18 9.00 16.63
N GLY A 351 -26.41 9.31 17.05
CA GLY A 351 -27.21 8.43 17.91
C GLY A 351 -26.75 8.31 19.36
N ASN A 352 -25.77 9.11 19.81
CA ASN A 352 -25.22 9.13 21.18
C ASN A 352 -24.77 7.75 21.69
N LYS A 353 -24.30 6.87 20.79
CA LYS A 353 -23.82 5.52 21.10
C LYS A 353 -22.80 5.07 20.09
N VAL A 354 -21.94 4.11 20.47
CA VAL A 354 -20.86 3.58 19.60
C VAL A 354 -21.38 2.83 18.38
N SER A 355 -22.58 2.24 18.46
CA SER A 355 -23.16 1.50 17.33
C SER A 355 -23.49 2.42 16.17
N VAL A 356 -23.26 1.93 14.96
CA VAL A 356 -23.45 2.68 13.70
C VAL A 356 -24.80 2.32 13.09
N ARG A 357 -25.58 3.31 12.65
CA ARG A 357 -26.81 3.05 11.88
C ARG A 357 -26.46 2.43 10.54
N ARG A 358 -27.17 1.37 10.17
CA ARG A 358 -26.90 0.59 8.94
C ARG A 358 -28.11 0.58 8.01
N VAL A 359 -27.86 0.41 6.71
CA VAL A 359 -28.91 0.19 5.71
C VAL A 359 -29.57 -1.15 6.01
N ALA A 360 -30.90 -1.14 6.17
CA ALA A 360 -31.66 -2.34 6.45
C ALA A 360 -31.44 -3.42 5.38
N ARG A 361 -31.52 -4.71 5.74
CA ARG A 361 -31.36 -5.81 4.77
C ARG A 361 -32.51 -5.85 3.75
N TYR A 362 -33.71 -5.50 4.21
CA TYR A 362 -34.93 -5.53 3.41
C TYR A 362 -35.72 -4.25 3.65
N ARG A 363 -36.46 -3.81 2.63
CA ARG A 363 -37.57 -2.88 2.73
C ARG A 363 -38.88 -3.60 2.42
N ARG A 364 -40.02 -3.04 2.83
CA ARG A 364 -41.33 -3.52 2.35
C ARG A 364 -41.73 -2.71 1.12
N ASP A 365 -42.27 -3.36 0.10
CA ASP A 365 -42.92 -2.68 -1.03
C ASP A 365 -44.38 -2.32 -0.70
N SER A 366 -45.09 -1.73 -1.67
CA SER A 366 -46.50 -1.35 -1.57
C SER A 366 -47.43 -2.51 -1.20
N ASP A 367 -47.03 -3.74 -1.56
CA ASP A 367 -47.79 -4.96 -1.31
C ASP A 367 -47.35 -5.67 -0.02
N GLY A 368 -46.41 -5.07 0.73
CA GLY A 368 -45.90 -5.60 2.00
C GLY A 368 -44.82 -6.67 1.87
N ASN A 369 -44.37 -6.99 0.65
CA ASN A 369 -43.33 -8.00 0.42
C ASN A 369 -41.95 -7.48 0.82
N LYS A 370 -41.10 -8.37 1.35
CA LYS A 370 -39.71 -8.05 1.71
C LYS A 370 -38.84 -7.99 0.47
N VAL A 371 -38.46 -6.78 0.06
CA VAL A 371 -37.55 -6.54 -1.07
C VAL A 371 -36.13 -6.25 -0.52
N PRO A 372 -35.09 -6.94 -0.99
CA PRO A 372 -33.72 -6.69 -0.55
C PRO A 372 -33.26 -5.28 -0.91
N MET A 373 -32.57 -4.62 0.02
CA MET A 373 -32.05 -3.27 -0.19
C MET A 373 -30.71 -3.28 -0.93
N THR A 374 -30.54 -2.36 -1.87
CA THR A 374 -29.23 -2.05 -2.42
C THR A 374 -28.32 -1.52 -1.31
N SER A 375 -27.11 -2.07 -1.22
CA SER A 375 -26.14 -1.76 -0.16
C SER A 375 -26.60 -2.10 1.27
N ALA A 376 -27.42 -3.14 1.44
CA ALA A 376 -27.75 -3.71 2.74
C ALA A 376 -26.51 -3.87 3.65
N GLY A 377 -26.61 -3.43 4.90
CA GLY A 377 -25.52 -3.47 5.87
C GLY A 377 -24.50 -2.33 5.73
N ASN A 378 -24.64 -1.42 4.77
CA ASN A 378 -23.78 -0.24 4.65
C ASN A 378 -24.04 0.80 5.73
N ILE A 379 -23.06 1.66 5.99
CA ILE A 379 -23.22 2.81 6.90
C ILE A 379 -24.34 3.71 6.39
N ASN A 380 -25.30 3.98 7.26
CA ASN A 380 -26.50 4.79 7.00
C ASN A 380 -26.56 6.02 7.91
N GLU A 381 -25.40 6.63 8.12
CA GLU A 381 -25.21 7.89 8.83
C GLU A 381 -23.94 8.59 8.32
N ALA A 382 -23.69 9.81 8.80
CA ALA A 382 -22.42 10.49 8.57
C ALA A 382 -21.25 9.63 9.11
N PHE A 383 -20.16 9.57 8.36
CA PHE A 383 -18.93 8.94 8.83
C PHE A 383 -18.40 9.70 10.03
N THR A 384 -18.06 9.01 11.12
CA THR A 384 -17.49 9.65 12.31
C THR A 384 -16.04 10.02 12.06
N ILE A 385 -15.65 11.22 12.46
CA ILE A 385 -14.26 11.72 12.41
C ILE A 385 -13.81 11.89 13.87
N PRO A 386 -12.64 11.38 14.27
CA PRO A 386 -12.17 11.54 15.64
C PRO A 386 -11.87 13.02 15.94
N CYS A 387 -12.10 13.43 17.19
CA CYS A 387 -11.87 14.80 17.70
C CYS A 387 -12.76 15.89 17.04
N VAL A 388 -13.76 15.51 16.24
CA VAL A 388 -14.65 16.45 15.54
C VAL A 388 -16.11 16.10 15.84
N GLU A 389 -16.95 17.11 16.03
CA GLU A 389 -18.39 16.93 16.24
C GLU A 389 -19.07 16.26 15.05
N LYS A 390 -20.20 15.59 15.34
CA LYS A 390 -21.04 14.96 14.30
C LYS A 390 -21.44 15.98 13.22
N GLY A 391 -21.21 15.62 11.97
CA GLY A 391 -21.57 16.43 10.82
C GLY A 391 -22.93 16.09 10.21
N PRO A 392 -23.37 16.86 9.20
CA PRO A 392 -24.61 16.59 8.50
C PRO A 392 -24.55 15.25 7.75
N ALA A 393 -25.67 14.54 7.76
CA ALA A 393 -25.80 13.31 6.98
C ALA A 393 -25.61 13.61 5.47
N PRO A 394 -24.73 12.87 4.76
CA PRO A 394 -24.50 13.09 3.34
C PRO A 394 -25.80 13.01 2.50
N LYS A 395 -25.94 13.88 1.49
CA LYS A 395 -27.13 13.95 0.62
C LYS A 395 -27.58 12.59 0.05
N LYS A 396 -26.63 11.70 -0.26
CA LYS A 396 -26.92 10.36 -0.78
C LYS A 396 -27.66 9.47 0.24
N ILE A 397 -27.31 9.59 1.53
CA ILE A 397 -28.00 8.89 2.63
C ILE A 397 -29.39 9.49 2.83
N LEU A 398 -29.50 10.83 2.84
CA LEU A 398 -30.79 11.51 2.96
C LEU A 398 -31.74 11.09 1.82
N LYS A 399 -31.25 11.05 0.58
CA LYS A 399 -32.04 10.54 -0.57
C LYS A 399 -32.44 9.08 -0.38
N GLN A 400 -31.55 8.22 0.12
CA GLN A 400 -31.83 6.79 0.35
C GLN A 400 -32.88 6.58 1.45
N ALA A 401 -32.88 7.40 2.50
CA ALA A 401 -33.93 7.42 3.52
C ALA A 401 -35.26 7.94 2.97
N ASN A 402 -35.22 8.95 2.09
CA ASN A 402 -36.41 9.57 1.50
C ASN A 402 -37.06 8.75 0.37
N VAL A 403 -36.44 7.65 -0.10
CA VAL A 403 -37.10 6.72 -1.04
C VAL A 403 -38.32 6.04 -0.39
N GLN A 404 -38.53 6.15 0.93
CA GLN A 404 -39.75 5.74 1.62
C GLN A 404 -40.85 6.81 1.70
N THR A 405 -40.60 8.06 1.28
CA THR A 405 -41.52 9.20 1.53
C THR A 405 -42.22 9.74 0.29
N LEU A 406 -42.02 9.13 -0.88
CA LEU A 406 -42.76 9.45 -2.11
C LEU A 406 -43.70 8.29 -2.45
N GLU A 407 -44.81 8.19 -1.71
CA GLU A 407 -46.13 7.73 -2.16
C GLU A 407 -47.12 7.72 -0.97
N LYS A 408 -47.52 8.92 -0.54
CA LYS A 408 -48.90 9.42 -0.51
C LYS A 408 -48.95 10.78 0.18
#